data_AF-A0A2H9T9Y5-F1
#
_entry.id   AF-A0A2H9T9Y5-F1
#
_cell.length_a   1.000
_cell.length_b   1.000
_cell.length_c   1.000
_cell.angle_alpha   90.00
_cell.angle_beta   90.00
_cell.angle_gamma   90.00
#
_symmetry.space_group_name_H-M   'P 1'
#
loop_
_entity.id
_entity.type
_entity.pdbx_description
1 polymer ?
#
loop_
_entity_poly.entity_id
_entity_poly.type
_entity_poly.pdbx_seq_one_letter_code
_entity_poly.pdbx_strand_id
1 'polypeptide(L)'
;MIAKDNRKFLETVLWIAQTGAPWRDLPNFFGNWHRIYVRYNRWCHKGTWGDIFEELSKDKGLEYLMVDGSIVCVHQHGAPKKTA
;
A
#
# COMPACT_ATOMS: atom_id res chain seq x y z
N MET A 1 2.90 -22.06 9.83
CA MET A 1 1.58 -21.37 9.78
C MET A 1 1.72 -20.08 8.98
N ILE A 2 1.70 -20.10 7.63
CA ILE A 2 2.20 -18.95 6.83
C ILE A 2 1.23 -18.46 5.73
N ALA A 3 0.14 -19.18 5.42
CA ALA A 3 -0.61 -18.89 4.18
C ALA A 3 -1.92 -18.09 4.35
N LYS A 4 -2.55 -18.02 5.53
CA LYS A 4 -3.94 -17.52 5.64
C LYS A 4 -4.11 -15.99 5.64
N ASP A 5 -3.09 -15.21 6.04
CA ASP A 5 -3.22 -13.75 6.22
C ASP A 5 -2.39 -12.90 5.25
N ASN A 6 -1.46 -13.48 4.48
CA ASN A 6 -0.57 -12.69 3.61
C ASN A 6 -1.32 -12.04 2.45
N ARG A 7 -2.26 -12.78 1.84
CA ARG A 7 -3.11 -12.24 0.78
C ARG A 7 -3.94 -11.07 1.29
N LYS A 8 -4.65 -11.25 2.41
CA LYS A 8 -5.47 -10.20 3.04
C LYS A 8 -4.64 -8.98 3.47
N PHE A 9 -3.43 -9.22 3.97
CA PHE A 9 -2.48 -8.16 4.28
C PHE A 9 -2.09 -7.36 3.04
N LEU A 10 -1.70 -8.04 1.94
CA LEU A 10 -1.35 -7.39 0.68
C LEU A 10 -2.55 -6.64 0.08
N GLU A 11 -3.75 -7.24 0.09
CA GLU A 11 -5.00 -6.58 -0.34
C GLU A 11 -5.26 -5.29 0.46
N THR A 12 -4.97 -5.31 1.77
CA THR A 12 -5.09 -4.11 2.60
C THR A 12 -4.09 -3.03 2.20
N VAL A 13 -2.82 -3.40 1.99
CA VAL A 13 -1.77 -2.46 1.58
C VAL A 13 -2.08 -1.87 0.20
N LEU A 14 -2.56 -2.69 -0.73
CA LEU A 14 -2.98 -2.24 -2.06
C LEU A 14 -4.18 -1.30 -1.99
N TRP A 15 -5.16 -1.56 -1.11
CA TRP A 15 -6.28 -0.63 -0.91
C TRP A 15 -5.81 0.73 -0.40
N ILE A 16 -4.88 0.78 0.57
CA ILE A 16 -4.29 2.03 1.07
C ILE A 16 -3.50 2.73 -0.04
N ALA A 17 -2.70 1.99 -0.82
CA ALA A 17 -1.93 2.54 -1.93
C ALA A 17 -2.85 3.13 -3.01
N GLN A 18 -3.94 2.43 -3.35
CA GLN A 18 -4.89 2.86 -4.37
C GLN A 18 -5.72 4.08 -3.94
N THR A 19 -6.12 4.14 -2.67
CA THR A 19 -7.02 5.20 -2.16
C THR A 19 -6.28 6.40 -1.61
N GLY A 20 -5.01 6.24 -1.22
CA GLY A 20 -4.25 7.26 -0.48
C GLY A 20 -4.82 7.55 0.92
N ALA A 21 -5.79 6.76 1.39
CA ALA A 21 -6.43 6.98 2.68
C ALA A 21 -5.42 6.79 3.83
N PRO A 22 -5.52 7.58 4.92
CA PRO A 22 -4.66 7.36 6.06
C PRO A 22 -4.94 5.99 6.69
N TRP A 23 -3.91 5.32 7.21
CA TRP A 23 -4.03 4.00 7.84
C TRP A 23 -5.12 3.93 8.92
N ARG A 24 -5.42 5.04 9.60
CA ARG A 24 -6.45 5.10 10.64
C ARG A 24 -7.88 4.95 10.11
N ASP A 25 -8.11 5.30 8.85
CA ASP A 25 -9.42 5.16 8.19
C ASP A 25 -9.60 3.80 7.53
N LEU A 26 -8.73 2.83 7.84
CA LEU A 26 -8.82 1.50 7.29
C LEU A 26 -10.16 0.84 7.67
N PRO A 27 -10.92 0.32 6.68
CA PRO A 27 -12.16 -0.39 6.97
C PRO A 27 -11.96 -1.59 7.90
N ASN A 28 -12.86 -1.75 8.87
CA ASN A 28 -12.79 -2.79 9.90
C ASN A 28 -12.75 -4.24 9.34
N PHE A 29 -13.24 -4.47 8.12
CA PHE A 29 -13.22 -5.79 7.48
C PHE A 29 -11.80 -6.27 7.13
N PHE A 30 -10.85 -5.36 6.94
CA PHE A 30 -9.43 -5.68 6.75
C PHE A 30 -8.74 -6.08 8.07
N GLY A 31 -9.27 -5.60 9.19
CA GLY A 31 -8.77 -5.88 10.54
C GLY A 31 -8.17 -4.65 11.22
N ASN A 32 -7.38 -4.88 12.26
CA ASN A 32 -6.82 -3.80 13.06
C ASN A 32 -5.70 -3.08 12.29
N TRP A 33 -5.93 -1.81 11.94
CA TRP A 33 -5.00 -0.97 11.20
C TRP A 33 -3.60 -0.91 11.82
N HIS A 34 -3.49 -0.88 13.15
CA HIS A 34 -2.21 -0.77 13.84
C HIS A 34 -1.34 -2.01 13.63
N ARG A 35 -1.95 -3.20 13.68
CA ARG A 35 -1.24 -4.47 13.42
C ARG A 35 -0.73 -4.55 11.99
N ILE A 36 -1.54 -4.08 11.05
CA ILE A 36 -1.22 -4.05 9.62
C ILE A 36 -0.10 -3.04 9.35
N TYR A 37 -0.20 -1.84 9.91
CA TYR A 37 0.84 -0.82 9.80
C TYR A 37 2.18 -1.26 10.39
N VAL A 38 2.20 -1.85 11.59
CA VAL A 38 3.44 -2.37 12.21
C VAL A 38 4.09 -3.42 11.32
N ARG A 39 3.29 -4.31 10.73
CA ARG A 39 3.78 -5.32 9.79
C ARG A 39 4.32 -4.69 8.51
N TYR A 40 3.60 -3.75 7.92
CA TYR A 40 4.03 -2.97 6.76
C TYR A 40 5.38 -2.30 7.02
N ASN A 41 5.50 -1.60 8.15
CA ASN A 41 6.72 -0.92 8.55
C ASN A 41 7.89 -1.89 8.73
N ARG A 42 7.65 -3.07 9.32
CA ARG A 42 8.67 -4.12 9.43
C ARG A 42 9.16 -4.61 8.06
N TRP A 43 8.28 -4.71 7.07
CA TRP A 43 8.65 -5.10 5.70
C TRP A 43 9.43 -3.99 4.98
N CYS A 44 9.10 -2.72 5.21
CA CYS A 44 9.90 -1.59 4.73
C CYS A 44 11.33 -1.65 5.27
N HIS A 45 11.49 -1.82 6.59
CA HIS A 45 12.82 -1.90 7.19
C HIS A 45 13.62 -3.12 6.75
N LYS A 46 12.93 -4.22 6.41
CA LYS A 46 13.56 -5.45 5.92
C LYS A 46 13.92 -5.38 4.43
N GLY A 47 13.44 -4.38 3.69
CA GLY A 47 13.60 -4.32 2.23
C GLY A 47 12.70 -5.28 1.45
N THR A 48 11.78 -5.99 2.12
CA THR A 48 10.93 -7.02 1.51
C THR A 48 10.04 -6.49 0.40
N TRP A 49 9.66 -5.21 0.44
CA TRP A 49 8.91 -4.58 -0.65
C TRP A 49 9.73 -4.48 -1.94
N GLY A 50 11.05 -4.26 -1.83
CA GLY A 50 11.95 -4.26 -2.98
C GLY A 50 12.04 -5.65 -3.62
N ASP A 51 12.21 -6.69 -2.80
CA ASP A 51 12.24 -8.08 -3.28
C ASP A 51 10.94 -8.47 -4.00
N ILE A 52 9.79 -8.08 -3.43
CA ILE A 52 8.47 -8.33 -4.04
C ILE A 52 8.35 -7.58 -5.37
N PHE A 53 8.75 -6.31 -5.42
CA PHE A 53 8.67 -5.51 -6.63
C PHE A 53 9.57 -6.04 -7.74
N GLU A 54 10.80 -6.46 -7.39
CA GLU A 54 11.72 -7.08 -8.33
C GLU A 54 11.15 -8.38 -8.90
N GLU A 55 10.58 -9.23 -8.05
CA GLU A 55 9.99 -10.49 -8.49
C GLU A 55 8.74 -10.28 -9.36
N LEU A 56 7.88 -9.32 -9.00
CA LEU A 56 6.72 -8.97 -9.81
C LEU A 56 7.11 -8.33 -11.16
N SER A 57 8.21 -7.57 -11.21
CA SER A 57 8.74 -6.97 -12.45
C SER A 57 9.22 -8.01 -13.47
N LYS A 58 9.59 -9.22 -13.02
CA LYS A 58 10.01 -10.32 -13.91
C LYS A 58 8.82 -10.94 -14.67
N ASP A 59 7.59 -10.74 -14.20
CA ASP A 59 6.39 -11.22 -14.88
C ASP A 59 5.93 -10.19 -15.93
N LYS A 60 6.07 -10.53 -17.21
CA LYS A 60 5.72 -9.67 -18.35
C LYS A 60 4.25 -9.21 -18.36
N GLY A 61 3.36 -9.87 -17.61
CA GLY A 61 1.97 -9.43 -17.45
C GLY A 61 1.80 -8.21 -16.53
N LEU A 62 2.78 -7.92 -15.68
CA LEU A 62 2.73 -6.85 -14.67
C LEU A 62 3.46 -5.57 -15.11
N GLU A 63 4.26 -5.61 -16.18
CA GLU A 63 4.87 -4.42 -16.81
C GLU A 63 3.81 -3.33 -17.09
N TYR A 64 2.63 -3.72 -17.60
CA TYR A 64 1.53 -2.80 -17.89
C TYR A 64 0.88 -2.21 -16.62
N LEU A 65 0.79 -3.01 -15.54
CA LEU A 65 0.25 -2.57 -14.25
C LEU A 65 1.22 -1.60 -13.54
N MET A 66 2.53 -1.80 -13.73
CA MET A 66 3.59 -0.94 -13.20
C MET A 66 3.66 0.41 -13.91
N VAL A 67 3.38 0.45 -15.22
CA VAL A 67 3.28 1.69 -16.01
C VAL A 67 2.10 2.57 -15.53
N ASP A 68 0.96 1.97 -15.20
CA ASP A 68 -0.22 2.71 -14.70
C ASP A 68 -0.19 2.94 -13.17
N GLY A 69 0.68 2.23 -12.45
CA GLY A 69 0.91 2.33 -11.00
C GLY A 69 1.58 3.63 -10.52
N SER A 70 1.44 4.73 -11.29
CA SER A 70 1.82 6.08 -10.88
C SER A 70 0.85 6.59 -9.80
N ILE A 71 0.91 6.03 -8.60
CA ILE A 71 0.25 6.61 -7.42
C ILE A 71 1.01 7.89 -7.06
N VAL A 72 0.63 8.98 -7.71
CA VAL A 72 1.01 10.32 -7.28
C VAL A 72 0.12 10.68 -6.10
N CYS A 73 0.55 10.29 -4.90
CA CYS A 73 -0.02 10.84 -3.67
C CYS A 73 0.37 12.33 -3.59
N VAL A 74 -0.52 13.22 -4.05
CA VAL A 74 -0.42 14.64 -3.73
C VAL A 74 -0.60 14.77 -2.22
N HIS A 75 0.46 15.18 -1.52
CA HIS A 75 0.40 15.49 -0.09
C HIS A 75 -0.77 16.45 0.20
N GLN A 76 -1.62 16.13 1.18
CA GLN A 76 -2.83 16.91 1.54
C GLN A 76 -2.59 18.38 1.96
N HIS A 77 -1.34 18.85 1.95
CA HIS A 77 -0.99 20.25 2.22
C HIS A 77 -1.09 21.18 1.00
N GLY A 78 -1.56 20.68 -0.15
CA GLY A 78 -1.80 21.46 -1.37
C GLY A 78 -3.22 22.05 -1.51
N ALA A 79 -4.03 22.09 -0.45
CA ALA A 79 -5.33 22.77 -0.52
C ALA A 79 -5.11 24.31 -0.59
N PRO A 80 -5.64 25.03 -1.59
CA PRO A 80 -5.59 26.48 -1.59
C PRO A 80 -6.35 27.00 -0.37
N LYS A 81 -5.74 27.91 0.40
CA LYS A 81 -6.45 28.70 1.41
C LYS A 81 -7.64 29.36 0.73
N LYS A 82 -8.86 29.07 1.19
CA LYS A 82 -10.03 29.86 0.83
C LYS A 82 -9.82 31.26 1.42
N THR A 83 -9.49 32.21 0.56
CA THR A 83 -9.54 33.64 0.91
C THR A 83 -11.01 34.07 0.85
N ALA A 84 -11.52 34.56 1.99
CA ALA A 84 -12.71 35.40 2.05
C ALA A 84 -12.24 36.82 2.38
#